data_AF-A0A6H2EKL0-F1
#
_entry.id   AF-A0A6H2EKL0-F1
#
_cell.length_a   1.000
_cell.length_b   1.000
_cell.length_c   1.000
_cell.angle_alpha   90.00
_cell.angle_beta   90.00
_cell.angle_gamma   90.00
#
_symmetry.space_group_name_H-M   'P 1'
#
loop_
_entity.id
_entity.type
_entity.pdbx_description
1 polymer ?
#
loop_
_entity_poly.entity_id
_entity_poly.type
_entity_poly.pdbx_seq_one_letter_code
_entity_poly.pdbx_strand_id
1 'polypeptide(L)'
;MSSDNIFPQDVVDLVRSHVREVQDFPARGVLFRDITPLIADPEGFAALINMLAEKYRGKVDAVAGLESRGFILAAPLAVALGVGMLTVRKAGRLPGPVVGIDYDLEYGSARMELQPFTVEDGQRVLVLDDVLATGGTAGAACDLIRQAGGNPIGLCVLIELTEFNGRNYLGEGVAVDSVLQY
;
A
#
# COMPACT_ATOMS: atom_id res chain seq x y z
N MET A 1 7.29 17.41 16.11
CA MET A 1 7.82 16.41 17.06
C MET A 1 8.34 15.28 16.20
N SER A 2 9.63 14.95 16.34
CA SER A 2 10.32 13.92 15.56
C SER A 2 9.49 12.64 15.53
N SER A 3 8.94 12.28 14.37
CA SER A 3 8.40 10.95 14.16
C SER A 3 9.59 10.00 14.16
N ASP A 4 9.78 9.25 15.24
CA ASP A 4 10.73 8.14 15.27
C ASP A 4 10.33 7.19 14.14
N ASN A 5 11.06 7.26 13.04
CA ASN A 5 10.85 6.36 11.91
C ASN A 5 11.11 4.95 12.43
N ILE A 6 10.10 4.09 12.40
CA ILE A 6 10.19 2.71 12.88
C ILE A 6 11.11 1.84 12.01
N PHE A 7 11.59 2.40 10.89
CA PHE A 7 12.48 1.79 9.94
C PHE A 7 13.92 2.30 10.11
N PRO A 8 14.95 1.46 9.84
CA PRO A 8 16.35 1.86 9.87
C PRO A 8 16.62 3.11 9.00
N GLN A 9 17.22 4.13 9.59
CA GLN A 9 17.36 5.45 8.97
C GLN A 9 18.25 5.42 7.72
N ASP A 10 19.28 4.57 7.69
CA ASP A 10 20.16 4.37 6.55
C ASP A 10 19.41 3.86 5.31
N VAL A 11 18.51 2.88 5.48
CA VAL A 11 17.67 2.38 4.39
C VAL A 11 16.63 3.40 3.97
N VAL A 12 16.06 4.14 4.93
CA VAL A 12 15.13 5.25 4.64
C VAL A 12 15.80 6.33 3.81
N ASP A 13 17.04 6.70 4.12
CA ASP A 13 17.81 7.70 3.38
C ASP A 13 18.21 7.19 1.99
N LEU A 14 18.56 5.90 1.86
CA LEU A 14 18.78 5.25 0.57
C LEU A 14 17.52 5.28 -0.30
N VAL A 15 16.37 4.92 0.26
CA VAL A 15 15.07 4.98 -0.43
C VAL A 15 14.76 6.42 -0.86
N ARG A 16 14.94 7.39 0.03
CA ARG A 16 14.70 8.81 -0.24
C ARG A 16 15.55 9.34 -1.38
N SER A 17 16.82 8.94 -1.47
CA SER A 17 17.73 9.42 -2.53
C SER A 17 17.33 8.97 -3.94
N HIS A 18 16.46 7.96 -4.04
CA HIS A 18 15.94 7.43 -5.30
C HIS A 18 14.54 7.93 -5.66
N VAL A 19 13.92 8.76 -4.81
CA VAL A 19 12.63 9.39 -5.14
C VAL A 19 12.89 10.68 -5.91
N ARG A 20 12.35 10.75 -7.14
CA ARG A 20 12.40 11.95 -7.97
C ARG A 20 11.10 12.72 -7.87
N GLU A 21 11.18 14.04 -7.84
CA GLU A 21 10.00 14.90 -7.92
C GLU A 21 9.70 15.26 -9.37
N VAL A 22 8.44 15.15 -9.80
CA VAL A 22 7.98 15.54 -11.14
C VAL A 22 6.82 16.52 -10.99
N GLN A 23 7.03 17.76 -11.45
CA GLN A 23 6.00 18.80 -11.40
C GLN A 23 4.90 18.56 -12.44
N ASP A 24 3.68 18.99 -12.13
CA ASP A 24 2.52 19.00 -13.02
C ASP A 24 2.13 17.62 -13.58
N PHE A 25 2.32 16.56 -12.80
CA PHE A 25 1.93 15.19 -13.17
C PHE A 25 1.08 14.52 -12.07
N PRO A 26 -0.02 13.81 -12.40
CA PRO A 26 -0.59 13.64 -13.74
C PRO A 26 -1.38 14.87 -14.24
N ALA A 27 -1.51 15.91 -13.40
CA ALA A 27 -2.22 17.14 -13.71
C ALA A 27 -1.45 18.36 -13.17
N ARG A 28 -1.75 19.54 -13.73
CA ARG A 28 -1.15 20.80 -13.30
C ARG A 28 -1.39 21.06 -11.81
N GLY A 29 -0.35 21.49 -11.10
CA GLY A 29 -0.36 21.75 -9.66
C GLY A 29 -0.02 20.54 -8.79
N VAL A 30 0.10 19.34 -9.36
CA VAL A 30 0.46 18.13 -8.61
C VAL A 30 1.98 17.93 -8.64
N LEU A 31 2.59 17.77 -7.46
CA LEU A 31 3.99 17.35 -7.31
C LEU A 31 4.06 15.83 -7.15
N PHE A 32 4.37 15.13 -8.24
CA PHE A 32 4.43 13.68 -8.23
C PHE A 32 5.74 13.18 -7.63
N ARG A 33 5.65 12.15 -6.79
CA ARG A 33 6.81 11.43 -6.25
C ARG A 33 7.05 10.17 -7.07
N ASP A 34 8.01 10.23 -7.98
CA ASP A 34 8.38 9.17 -8.89
C ASP A 34 9.36 8.20 -8.21
N ILE A 35 8.89 6.97 -7.99
CA ILE A 35 9.65 5.87 -7.36
C ILE A 35 10.32 4.96 -8.39
N THR A 36 10.18 5.25 -9.69
CA THR A 36 10.77 4.40 -10.73
C THR A 36 12.29 4.27 -10.64
N PRO A 37 13.09 5.28 -10.21
CA PRO A 37 14.52 5.09 -10.01
C PRO A 37 14.83 4.10 -8.89
N LEU A 38 14.03 4.09 -7.82
CA LEU A 38 14.18 3.13 -6.73
C LEU A 38 13.94 1.70 -7.21
N ILE A 39 12.88 1.48 -8.01
CA ILE A 39 12.56 0.14 -8.54
C ILE A 39 13.63 -0.34 -9.53
N ALA A 40 14.24 0.59 -10.28
CA ALA A 40 15.30 0.29 -11.24
C ALA A 40 16.66 0.02 -10.57
N ASP A 41 16.84 0.44 -9.31
CA ASP A 41 18.06 0.20 -8.55
C ASP A 41 17.98 -1.12 -7.76
N PRO A 42 18.80 -2.13 -8.09
CA PRO A 42 18.70 -3.45 -7.46
C PRO A 42 19.03 -3.43 -5.96
N GLU A 43 19.93 -2.54 -5.53
CA GLU A 43 20.35 -2.43 -4.12
C GLU A 43 19.26 -1.76 -3.28
N GLY A 44 18.78 -0.60 -3.70
CA GLY A 44 17.73 0.17 -3.04
C GLY A 44 16.42 -0.58 -2.98
N PHE A 45 16.02 -1.24 -4.08
CA PHE A 45 14.78 -2.01 -4.07
C PHE A 45 14.87 -3.24 -3.17
N ALA A 46 15.99 -3.98 -3.21
CA ALA A 46 16.20 -5.12 -2.32
C ALA A 46 16.26 -4.67 -0.85
N ALA A 47 16.93 -3.57 -0.54
CA ALA A 47 17.02 -3.02 0.81
C ALA A 47 15.64 -2.65 1.36
N LEU A 48 14.80 -1.97 0.56
CA LEU A 48 13.41 -1.66 0.92
C LEU A 48 12.63 -2.95 1.24
N ILE A 49 12.63 -3.93 0.34
CA ILE A 49 11.84 -5.16 0.52
C ILE A 49 12.33 -5.95 1.74
N ASN A 50 13.65 -6.07 1.94
CA ASN A 50 14.22 -6.77 3.10
C ASN A 50 13.84 -6.09 4.42
N MET A 51 13.92 -4.75 4.47
CA MET A 51 13.52 -3.96 5.62
C MET A 51 12.03 -4.14 5.98
N LEU A 52 11.14 -4.10 4.98
CA LEU A 52 9.72 -4.36 5.18
C LEU A 52 9.47 -5.81 5.62
N ALA A 53 10.16 -6.78 5.01
CA ALA A 53 10.04 -8.18 5.38
C ALA A 53 10.42 -8.42 6.85
N GLU A 54 11.52 -7.81 7.32
CA GLU A 54 11.93 -7.91 8.73
C GLU A 54 10.87 -7.34 9.68
N LYS A 55 10.24 -6.22 9.32
CA LYS A 55 9.16 -5.62 10.11
C LYS A 55 7.94 -6.54 10.22
N TYR A 56 7.55 -7.24 9.16
CA TYR A 56 6.28 -7.98 9.11
C TYR A 56 6.41 -9.51 9.25
N ARG A 57 7.63 -10.06 9.31
CA ARG A 57 7.86 -11.51 9.43
C ARG A 57 7.13 -12.11 10.63
N GLY A 58 6.32 -13.15 10.38
CA GLY A 58 5.51 -13.84 11.39
C GLY A 58 4.29 -13.06 11.90
N LYS A 59 4.05 -11.84 11.40
CA LYS A 59 2.95 -10.98 11.86
C LYS A 59 1.73 -11.01 10.92
N VAL A 60 1.95 -11.36 9.66
CA VAL A 60 0.94 -11.38 8.59
C VAL A 60 0.84 -12.77 7.97
N ASP A 61 -0.33 -13.09 7.42
CA ASP A 61 -0.62 -14.34 6.70
C ASP A 61 -0.79 -14.10 5.18
N ALA A 62 -1.00 -12.84 4.77
CA ALA A 62 -1.02 -12.42 3.37
C ALA A 62 -0.68 -10.92 3.22
N VAL A 63 -0.29 -10.53 2.00
CA VAL A 63 -0.10 -9.12 1.61
C VAL A 63 -1.12 -8.77 0.52
N ALA A 64 -1.95 -7.76 0.76
CA ALA A 64 -2.83 -7.19 -0.26
C ALA A 64 -2.15 -5.99 -0.92
N GLY A 65 -1.86 -6.10 -2.22
CA GLY A 65 -1.40 -4.96 -3.00
C GLY A 65 -2.57 -4.19 -3.60
N LEU A 66 -2.46 -2.87 -3.66
CA LEU A 66 -3.39 -2.01 -4.41
C LEU A 66 -2.89 -1.79 -5.83
N GLU A 67 -3.78 -1.88 -6.83
CA GLU A 67 -3.34 -1.70 -8.22
C GLU A 67 -2.95 -0.24 -8.54
N SER A 68 -1.99 -0.01 -9.44
CA SER A 68 -1.05 -0.99 -10.01
C SER A 68 0.30 -0.92 -9.32
N ARG A 69 0.65 0.23 -8.72
CA ARG A 69 1.98 0.49 -8.18
C ARG A 69 2.21 -0.21 -6.85
N GLY A 70 1.17 -0.34 -6.02
CA GLY A 70 1.22 -1.18 -4.82
C GLY A 70 1.62 -2.63 -5.12
N PHE A 71 1.28 -3.18 -6.29
CA PHE A 71 1.72 -4.53 -6.68
C PHE A 71 3.23 -4.68 -6.82
N ILE A 72 3.91 -3.62 -7.28
CA ILE A 72 5.36 -3.64 -7.47
C ILE A 72 6.06 -3.88 -6.14
N LEU A 73 5.52 -3.33 -5.06
CA LEU A 73 6.05 -3.50 -3.70
C LEU A 73 5.52 -4.78 -3.04
N ALA A 74 4.25 -5.11 -3.26
CA ALA A 74 3.55 -6.18 -2.55
C ALA A 74 3.99 -7.57 -2.98
N ALA A 75 4.20 -7.78 -4.29
CA ALA A 75 4.61 -9.08 -4.83
C ALA A 75 5.96 -9.54 -4.26
N PRO A 76 7.05 -8.76 -4.33
CA PRO A 76 8.32 -9.19 -3.76
C PRO A 76 8.28 -9.29 -2.22
N LEU A 77 7.50 -8.44 -1.54
CA LEU A 77 7.32 -8.56 -0.08
C LEU A 77 6.63 -9.88 0.30
N ALA A 78 5.56 -10.27 -0.39
CA ALA A 78 4.87 -11.54 -0.14
C ALA A 78 5.82 -12.73 -0.33
N VAL A 79 6.65 -12.71 -1.39
CA VAL A 79 7.69 -13.72 -1.62
C VAL A 79 8.71 -13.74 -0.48
N ALA A 80 9.22 -12.58 -0.04
CA ALA A 80 10.21 -12.48 1.03
C ALA A 80 9.69 -12.93 2.41
N LEU A 81 8.38 -12.77 2.63
CA LEU A 81 7.67 -13.23 3.83
C LEU A 81 7.27 -14.70 3.76
N GLY A 82 7.23 -15.30 2.57
CA GLY A 82 6.75 -16.67 2.35
C GLY A 82 5.23 -16.80 2.48
N VAL A 83 4.48 -15.76 2.13
CA VAL A 83 3.01 -15.71 2.22
C VAL A 83 2.36 -15.43 0.86
N GLY A 84 1.05 -15.61 0.78
CA GLY A 84 0.27 -15.28 -0.42
C GLY A 84 0.13 -13.77 -0.64
N MET A 85 -0.07 -13.37 -1.90
CA MET A 85 -0.44 -12.01 -2.27
C MET A 85 -1.91 -11.97 -2.72
N LEU A 86 -2.68 -11.05 -2.16
CA LEU A 86 -4.03 -10.70 -2.60
C LEU A 86 -3.96 -9.51 -3.55
N THR A 87 -4.85 -9.50 -4.55
CA THR A 87 -4.95 -8.38 -5.50
C THR A 87 -6.23 -7.60 -5.26
N VAL A 88 -6.08 -6.30 -4.99
CA VAL A 88 -7.20 -5.34 -4.90
C VAL A 88 -7.12 -4.44 -6.12
N ARG A 89 -8.14 -4.51 -6.99
CA ARG A 89 -8.08 -3.91 -8.33
C ARG A 89 -9.25 -2.98 -8.59
N LYS A 90 -9.11 -2.09 -9.57
CA LYS A 90 -10.25 -1.33 -10.09
C LYS A 90 -11.24 -2.28 -10.76
N ALA A 91 -12.49 -1.85 -10.83
CA ALA A 91 -13.57 -2.66 -11.39
C ALA A 91 -13.29 -3.21 -12.79
N GLY A 92 -13.68 -4.47 -13.02
CA GLY A 92 -13.57 -5.15 -14.31
C GLY A 92 -12.16 -5.65 -14.66
N ARG A 93 -11.22 -5.61 -13.71
CA ARG A 93 -9.85 -6.11 -13.89
C ARG A 93 -9.61 -7.51 -13.34
N LEU A 94 -10.53 -8.03 -12.52
CA LEU A 94 -10.47 -9.38 -11.95
C LEU A 94 -11.44 -10.31 -12.71
N PRO A 95 -11.04 -11.57 -13.01
CA PRO A 95 -11.94 -12.54 -13.60
C PRO A 95 -12.90 -13.14 -12.56
N GLY A 96 -14.07 -13.62 -12.98
CA GLY A 96 -14.97 -14.38 -12.10
C GLY A 96 -15.64 -13.55 -10.99
N PRO A 97 -16.16 -14.22 -9.93
CA PRO A 97 -16.89 -13.55 -8.85
C PRO A 97 -16.00 -12.63 -8.01
N VAL A 98 -16.51 -11.44 -7.70
CA VAL A 98 -15.83 -10.42 -6.89
C VAL A 98 -16.77 -9.84 -5.84
N VAL A 99 -16.19 -9.37 -4.74
CA VAL A 99 -16.79 -8.36 -3.87
C VAL A 99 -16.24 -7.00 -4.27
N GLY A 100 -17.01 -5.93 -4.08
CA GLY A 100 -16.56 -4.60 -4.48
C GLY A 100 -17.20 -3.48 -3.67
N ILE A 101 -16.42 -2.42 -3.45
CA ILE A 101 -16.79 -1.22 -2.72
C ILE A 101 -16.65 -0.03 -3.63
N ASP A 102 -17.70 0.77 -3.70
CA ASP A 102 -17.71 2.05 -4.37
C ASP A 102 -17.22 3.13 -3.39
N TYR A 103 -16.42 4.08 -3.88
CA TYR A 103 -15.92 5.20 -3.11
C TYR A 103 -15.94 6.47 -3.95
N ASP A 104 -16.19 7.60 -3.29
CA ASP A 104 -16.37 8.88 -3.96
C ASP A 104 -15.01 9.51 -4.31
N LEU A 105 -14.97 10.12 -5.50
CA LEU A 105 -13.90 11.00 -5.95
C LEU A 105 -14.43 12.43 -6.01
N GLU A 106 -13.53 13.42 -6.14
CA GLU A 106 -13.93 14.82 -6.35
C GLU A 106 -14.85 14.98 -7.56
N TYR A 107 -14.64 14.15 -8.59
CA TYR A 107 -15.51 14.05 -9.76
C TYR A 107 -15.81 12.58 -10.07
N GLY A 108 -16.99 12.11 -9.64
CA GLY A 108 -17.50 10.76 -9.92
C GLY A 108 -17.25 9.78 -8.77
N SER A 109 -17.46 8.49 -9.05
CA SER A 109 -17.16 7.40 -8.14
C SER A 109 -16.21 6.40 -8.81
N ALA A 110 -15.43 5.70 -7.98
CA ALA A 110 -14.61 4.58 -8.41
C ALA A 110 -14.98 3.35 -7.59
N ARG A 111 -14.63 2.17 -8.11
CA ARG A 111 -14.93 0.89 -7.47
C ARG A 111 -13.67 0.05 -7.38
N MET A 112 -13.36 -0.41 -6.17
CA MET A 112 -12.34 -1.42 -5.93
C MET A 112 -13.01 -2.79 -5.80
N GLU A 113 -12.32 -3.82 -6.26
CA GLU A 113 -12.77 -5.21 -6.29
C GLU A 113 -11.69 -6.15 -5.75
N LEU A 114 -12.15 -7.24 -5.14
CA LEU A 114 -11.34 -8.35 -4.65
C LEU A 114 -12.09 -9.67 -4.90
N GLN A 115 -11.36 -10.73 -5.23
CA GLN A 115 -11.93 -12.07 -5.34
C GLN A 115 -12.04 -12.71 -3.95
N PRO A 116 -13.24 -12.93 -3.39
CA PRO A 116 -13.37 -13.35 -1.99
C PRO A 116 -12.78 -14.74 -1.72
N PHE A 117 -12.74 -15.63 -2.72
CA PHE A 117 -12.19 -16.98 -2.54
C PHE A 117 -10.68 -17.00 -2.27
N THR A 118 -9.96 -15.89 -2.50
CA THR A 118 -8.53 -15.81 -2.20
C THR A 118 -8.25 -15.46 -0.75
N VAL A 119 -9.28 -15.17 0.05
CA VAL A 119 -9.16 -14.75 1.45
C VAL A 119 -9.67 -15.86 2.37
N GLU A 120 -8.85 -16.22 3.35
CA GLU A 120 -9.24 -17.16 4.40
C GLU A 120 -9.90 -16.42 5.57
N ASP A 121 -10.84 -17.06 6.26
CA ASP A 121 -11.51 -16.47 7.42
C ASP A 121 -10.50 -16.18 8.54
N GLY A 122 -10.49 -14.93 9.03
CA GLY A 122 -9.55 -14.45 10.04
C GLY A 122 -8.12 -14.18 9.55
N GLN A 123 -7.83 -14.34 8.25
CA GLN A 123 -6.49 -14.16 7.68
C GLN A 123 -5.93 -12.76 8.00
N ARG A 124 -4.73 -12.67 8.59
CA ARG A 124 -4.11 -11.38 8.92
C ARG A 124 -3.47 -10.79 7.67
N VAL A 125 -4.06 -9.72 7.14
CA VAL A 125 -3.64 -9.13 5.87
C VAL A 125 -2.94 -7.79 6.12
N LEU A 126 -1.74 -7.63 5.56
CA LEU A 126 -1.10 -6.33 5.41
C LEU A 126 -1.53 -5.69 4.09
N VAL A 127 -2.08 -4.49 4.14
CA VAL A 127 -2.36 -3.70 2.94
C VAL A 127 -1.11 -2.91 2.55
N LEU A 128 -0.73 -2.95 1.28
CA LEU A 128 0.45 -2.27 0.77
C LEU A 128 0.13 -1.42 -0.46
N ASP A 129 0.58 -0.16 -0.44
CA ASP A 129 0.50 0.75 -1.58
C ASP A 129 1.76 1.62 -1.68
N ASP A 130 1.94 2.29 -2.81
CA ASP A 130 3.10 3.18 -2.98
C ASP A 130 2.89 4.55 -2.32
N VAL A 131 1.68 5.11 -2.36
CA VAL A 131 1.37 6.44 -1.81
C VAL A 131 0.09 6.43 -0.98
N LEU A 132 0.15 6.95 0.26
CA LEU A 132 -1.02 7.38 1.02
C LEU A 132 -1.24 8.89 0.82
N ALA A 133 -2.32 9.25 0.13
CA ALA A 133 -2.82 10.63 0.03
C ALA A 133 -4.06 10.80 0.91
N THR A 134 -5.26 10.85 0.32
CA THR A 134 -6.53 11.01 1.07
C THR A 134 -6.95 9.76 1.85
N GLY A 135 -6.37 8.60 1.58
CA GLY A 135 -6.69 7.35 2.27
C GLY A 135 -7.92 6.60 1.77
N GLY A 136 -8.72 7.17 0.85
CA GLY A 136 -9.95 6.54 0.35
C GLY A 136 -9.75 5.15 -0.26
N THR A 137 -8.77 4.99 -1.15
CA THR A 137 -8.45 3.69 -1.77
C THR A 137 -8.00 2.65 -0.73
N ALA A 138 -7.16 3.07 0.22
CA ALA A 138 -6.64 2.18 1.26
C ALA A 138 -7.73 1.77 2.27
N GLY A 139 -8.65 2.68 2.62
CA GLY A 139 -9.82 2.39 3.44
C GLY A 139 -10.76 1.40 2.75
N ALA A 140 -11.09 1.65 1.49
CA ALA A 140 -11.91 0.74 0.68
C ALA A 140 -11.28 -0.66 0.56
N ALA A 141 -9.94 -0.75 0.43
CA ALA A 141 -9.25 -2.02 0.43
C ALA A 141 -9.35 -2.76 1.78
N CYS A 142 -9.20 -2.06 2.90
CA CYS A 142 -9.37 -2.64 4.23
C CYS A 142 -10.80 -3.20 4.41
N ASP A 143 -11.81 -2.45 3.99
CA ASP A 143 -13.20 -2.88 4.10
C ASP A 143 -13.53 -4.06 3.18
N LEU A 144 -12.94 -4.12 1.97
CA LEU A 144 -13.06 -5.28 1.09
C LEU A 144 -12.48 -6.55 1.71
N ILE A 145 -11.32 -6.43 2.36
CA ILE A 145 -10.68 -7.54 3.06
C ILE A 145 -11.58 -8.02 4.20
N ARG A 146 -12.14 -7.10 5.01
CA ARG A 146 -13.12 -7.44 6.06
C ARG A 146 -14.34 -8.15 5.51
N GLN A 147 -14.91 -7.66 4.41
CA GLN A 147 -16.07 -8.29 3.75
C GLN A 147 -15.76 -9.69 3.22
N ALA A 148 -14.52 -9.95 2.80
CA ALA A 148 -14.08 -11.26 2.35
C ALA A 148 -13.69 -12.22 3.50
N GLY A 149 -13.84 -11.80 4.77
CA GLY A 149 -13.54 -12.61 5.96
C GLY A 149 -12.12 -12.39 6.52
N GLY A 150 -11.29 -11.56 5.90
CA GLY A 150 -9.94 -11.26 6.36
C GLY A 150 -9.90 -10.18 7.45
N ASN A 151 -8.76 -10.08 8.12
CA ASN A 151 -8.45 -9.06 9.12
C ASN A 151 -7.33 -8.14 8.62
N PRO A 152 -7.62 -6.90 8.18
CA PRO A 152 -6.58 -5.95 7.78
C PRO A 152 -5.85 -5.43 9.03
N ILE A 153 -4.66 -5.94 9.30
CA ILE A 153 -3.91 -5.61 10.52
C ILE A 153 -3.12 -4.30 10.43
N GLY A 154 -2.99 -3.75 9.23
CA GLY A 154 -2.26 -2.52 8.99
C GLY A 154 -2.18 -2.14 7.51
N LEU A 155 -1.84 -0.88 7.28
CA LEU A 155 -1.43 -0.32 6.01
C LEU A 155 0.06 0.02 6.10
N CYS A 156 0.82 -0.38 5.10
CA CYS A 156 2.17 0.12 4.88
C CYS A 156 2.25 0.83 3.54
N VAL A 157 2.84 2.02 3.53
CA VAL A 157 3.09 2.78 2.30
C VAL A 157 4.54 3.21 2.18
N LEU A 158 5.02 3.29 0.95
CA LEU A 158 6.34 3.84 0.68
C LEU A 158 6.38 5.35 0.96
N ILE A 159 5.33 6.07 0.56
CA ILE A 159 5.23 7.52 0.69
C ILE A 159 3.90 7.89 1.34
N GLU A 160 3.95 8.71 2.37
CA GLU A 160 2.77 9.38 2.93
C GLU A 160 2.83 10.88 2.64
N LEU A 161 1.73 11.42 2.11
CA LEU A 161 1.52 12.85 1.95
C LEU A 161 0.68 13.34 3.13
N THR A 162 1.36 13.81 4.17
CA THR A 162 0.77 14.05 5.50
C THR A 162 -0.29 15.14 5.49
N GLU A 163 -0.19 16.11 4.57
CA GLU A 163 -1.16 17.19 4.39
C GLU A 163 -2.60 16.71 4.10
N PHE A 164 -2.76 15.52 3.52
CA PHE A 164 -4.07 14.97 3.17
C PHE A 164 -4.75 14.21 4.32
N ASN A 165 -4.07 14.02 5.46
CA ASN A 165 -4.62 13.34 6.64
C ASN A 165 -5.21 11.95 6.34
N GLY A 166 -4.62 11.20 5.39
CA GLY A 166 -5.18 9.94 4.90
C GLY A 166 -5.33 8.85 5.95
N ARG A 167 -4.54 8.91 7.03
CA ARG A 167 -4.64 7.99 8.18
C ARG A 167 -6.04 7.96 8.80
N ASN A 168 -6.79 9.06 8.72
CA ASN A 168 -8.13 9.19 9.33
C ASN A 168 -9.19 8.32 8.63
N TYR A 169 -8.92 7.80 7.43
CA TYR A 169 -9.89 7.08 6.59
C TYR A 169 -9.78 5.55 6.66
N LEU A 170 -8.87 4.99 7.48
CA LEU A 170 -8.59 3.55 7.50
C LEU A 170 -9.45 2.75 8.50
N GLY A 171 -10.29 3.45 9.26
CA GLY A 171 -11.10 2.89 10.34
C GLY A 171 -10.28 2.58 11.60
N GLU A 172 -10.97 2.25 12.69
CA GLU A 172 -10.30 1.87 13.94
C GLU A 172 -9.52 0.56 13.79
N GLY A 173 -8.37 0.47 14.46
CA GLY A 173 -7.58 -0.75 14.54
C GLY A 173 -6.60 -1.01 13.39
N VAL A 174 -6.53 -0.16 12.37
CA VAL A 174 -5.55 -0.27 11.28
C VAL A 174 -4.33 0.60 11.57
N ALA A 175 -3.20 -0.02 11.90
CA ALA A 175 -1.93 0.70 12.05
C ALA A 175 -1.42 1.22 10.71
N VAL A 176 -0.79 2.40 10.69
CA VAL A 176 -0.20 2.99 9.48
C VAL A 176 1.30 3.14 9.65
N ASP A 177 2.04 2.43 8.81
CA ASP A 177 3.49 2.54 8.69
C ASP A 177 3.82 3.22 7.35
N SER A 178 4.71 4.22 7.37
CA SER A 178 5.13 4.98 6.19
C SER A 178 6.65 5.04 6.14
N VAL A 179 7.27 4.66 5.01
CA VAL A 179 8.75 4.70 4.89
C VAL A 179 9.23 6.14 4.77
N LEU A 180 8.58 6.93 3.91
CA LEU A 180 8.81 8.35 3.71
C LEU A 180 7.55 9.14 4.07
N GLN A 181 7.72 10.31 4.68
CA GLN A 181 6.66 11.27 4.96
C GLN A 181 7.02 12.60 4.32
N TYR A 182 6.06 13.20 3.61
CA TYR A 182 6.13 14.54 3.01
C TYR A 182 4.99 15.41 3.52
#